data_AF-A0A381XPD8-F1
#
_entry.id   AF-A0A381XPD8-F1
#
_cell.length_a   1.000
_cell.length_b   1.000
_cell.length_c   1.000
_cell.angle_alpha   90.00
_cell.angle_beta   90.00
_cell.angle_gamma   90.00
#
_symmetry.space_group_name_H-M   'P 1'
#
loop_
_entity.id
_entity.type
_entity.pdbx_description
1 polymer ?
#
loop_
_entity_poly.entity_id
_entity_poly.type
_entity_poly.pdbx_seq_one_letter_code
_entity_poly.pdbx_strand_id
1 'polypeptide(L)'
;MSRIGNLPIQIPDKVKVELKDNGGVAVEGPKGKLDWTVPSSIKAHVTDRIIHFERETDQKEDKALHGLSRSLVANMVTGVSEGFEKKLYVVGVGYRAEI
;
A
#
# COMPACT_ATOMS: atom_id res chain seq x y z
N MET A 1 -18.10 0.96 9.87
CA MET A 1 -17.27 -0.26 9.68
C MET A 1 -16.40 -0.05 8.45
N SER A 2 -15.08 0.10 8.62
CA SER A 2 -14.18 0.11 7.47
C SER A 2 -14.08 -1.31 6.93
N ARG A 3 -14.75 -1.60 5.82
CA ARG A 3 -14.72 -2.92 5.15
C ARG A 3 -13.45 -3.13 4.32
N ILE A 4 -12.67 -2.06 4.12
CA ILE A 4 -11.50 -2.05 3.24
C ILE A 4 -10.34 -2.86 3.81
N GLY A 5 -10.14 -2.87 5.13
CA GLY A 5 -9.05 -3.62 5.77
C GLY A 5 -9.17 -5.14 5.56
N ASN A 6 -10.40 -5.67 5.52
CA ASN A 6 -10.65 -7.10 5.33
C ASN A 6 -10.47 -7.55 3.86
N LEU A 7 -10.29 -6.62 2.92
CA LEU A 7 -10.12 -6.97 1.52
C LEU A 7 -8.69 -7.46 1.28
N PRO A 8 -8.51 -8.70 0.78
CA PRO A 8 -7.18 -9.20 0.43
C PRO A 8 -6.51 -8.31 -0.62
N ILE A 9 -5.17 -8.30 -0.61
CA ILE A 9 -4.35 -7.69 -1.66
C ILE A 9 -3.71 -8.82 -2.45
N GLN A 10 -4.03 -8.94 -3.73
CA GLN A 10 -3.37 -9.89 -4.62
C GLN A 10 -2.03 -9.31 -5.06
N ILE A 11 -0.97 -10.13 -5.00
CA ILE A 11 0.37 -9.76 -5.44
C ILE A 11 0.50 -10.13 -6.93
N PRO A 12 0.68 -9.15 -7.85
CA PRO A 12 0.85 -9.42 -9.26
C PRO A 12 2.13 -10.22 -9.55
N ASP A 13 2.13 -10.99 -10.64
CA ASP A 13 3.33 -11.65 -11.11
C ASP A 13 4.42 -10.60 -11.41
N LYS A 14 5.64 -10.84 -10.90
CA LYS A 14 6.82 -9.94 -10.88
C LYS A 14 6.91 -8.96 -9.70
N VAL A 15 5.97 -8.98 -8.75
CA VAL A 15 6.12 -8.26 -7.48
C VAL A 15 6.49 -9.23 -6.37
N LYS A 16 7.53 -8.90 -5.60
CA LYS A 16 7.96 -9.63 -4.40
C LYS A 16 7.60 -8.81 -3.17
N VAL A 17 6.99 -9.45 -2.18
CA VAL A 17 6.66 -8.83 -0.90
C VAL A 17 7.38 -9.58 0.20
N GLU A 18 8.11 -8.85 1.03
CA GLU A 18 8.81 -9.37 2.20
C GLU A 18 8.22 -8.73 3.46
N LEU A 19 7.83 -9.58 4.41
CA LEU A 19 7.43 -9.17 5.75
C LEU A 19 8.62 -9.36 6.69
N LYS A 20 9.00 -8.29 7.39
CA LYS A 20 10.02 -8.28 8.44
C LYS A 20 9.36 -8.51 9.80
N ASP A 21 10.08 -9.13 10.72
CA ASP A 21 9.58 -9.49 12.06
C ASP A 21 9.13 -8.29 12.90
N ASN A 22 9.60 -7.09 12.58
CA ASN A 22 9.22 -5.83 13.24
C ASN A 22 7.96 -5.17 12.65
N GLY A 23 7.23 -5.84 11.75
CA GLY A 23 6.09 -5.26 11.03
C GLY A 23 6.48 -4.46 9.78
N GLY A 24 7.76 -4.49 9.39
CA GLY A 24 8.23 -3.87 8.15
C GLY A 24 7.74 -4.63 6.90
N VAL A 25 7.08 -3.95 5.99
CA VAL A 25 6.67 -4.47 4.68
C VAL A 25 7.59 -3.87 3.62
N ALA A 26 8.34 -4.72 2.92
CA ALA A 26 9.12 -4.32 1.76
C ALA A 26 8.48 -4.91 0.50
N VAL A 27 8.25 -4.06 -0.50
CA VAL A 27 7.64 -4.42 -1.78
C VAL A 27 8.63 -4.09 -2.89
N GLU A 28 9.01 -5.09 -3.67
CA GLU A 28 9.94 -4.97 -4.80
C GLU A 28 9.21 -5.33 -6.09
N GLY A 29 9.41 -4.52 -7.13
CA GLY A 29 8.82 -4.76 -8.44
C GLY A 29 9.64 -4.12 -9.57
N PRO A 30 9.16 -4.21 -10.81
CA PRO A 30 9.88 -3.73 -11.99
C PRO A 30 10.18 -2.22 -11.97
N LYS A 31 9.38 -1.42 -11.25
CA LYS A 31 9.56 0.03 -11.17
C LYS A 31 10.38 0.51 -9.96
N GLY A 32 10.76 -0.39 -9.05
CA GLY A 32 11.59 -0.06 -7.89
C GLY A 32 11.24 -0.86 -6.64
N LYS A 33 11.74 -0.37 -5.51
CA LYS A 33 11.52 -0.93 -4.17
C LYS A 33 10.91 0.13 -3.26
N LEU A 34 9.92 -0.26 -2.48
CA LEU A 34 9.30 0.56 -1.44
C LEU A 34 9.32 -0.21 -0.11
N ASP A 35 9.58 0.51 0.98
CA ASP A 35 9.50 -0.03 2.33
C ASP A 35 8.58 0.82 3.20
N TRP A 36 7.80 0.16 4.04
CA TRP A 36 6.91 0.81 4.99
C TRP A 36 6.72 -0.05 6.23
N THR A 37 6.68 0.57 7.41
CA THR A 37 6.49 -0.16 8.67
C THR A 37 5.03 -0.08 9.10
N VAL A 38 4.38 -1.25 9.21
CA VAL A 38 3.01 -1.37 9.70
C VAL A 38 2.99 -1.12 11.22
N PRO A 39 1.99 -0.40 11.76
CA PRO A 39 1.82 -0.24 13.20
C PRO A 39 1.70 -1.58 13.92
N SER A 40 2.25 -1.68 15.13
CA SER A 40 2.31 -2.93 15.90
C SER A 40 0.93 -3.53 16.26
N SER A 41 -0.14 -2.76 16.22
CA SER A 41 -1.51 -3.24 16.47
C SER A 41 -2.12 -4.02 15.30
N ILE A 42 -1.43 -4.11 14.16
CA ILE A 42 -1.88 -4.79 12.95
C ILE A 42 -0.87 -5.84 12.53
N LYS A 43 -1.35 -7.06 12.32
CA LYS A 43 -0.57 -8.16 11.76
C LYS A 43 -0.82 -8.28 10.28
N ALA A 44 0.25 -8.37 9.51
CA ALA A 44 0.19 -8.69 8.08
C ALA A 44 0.63 -10.15 7.88
N HIS A 45 -0.12 -10.88 7.07
CA HIS A 45 0.16 -12.26 6.71
C HIS A 45 0.17 -12.39 5.19
N VAL A 46 1.11 -13.17 4.64
CA VAL A 46 1.18 -13.47 3.20
C VAL A 46 0.90 -14.95 3.02
N THR A 47 -0.18 -15.28 2.31
CA THR A 47 -0.60 -16.65 2.00
C THR A 47 -0.90 -16.74 0.52
N ASP A 48 -0.31 -17.70 -0.20
CA ASP A 48 -0.63 -17.98 -1.61
C ASP A 48 -0.65 -16.74 -2.53
N ARG A 49 0.34 -15.84 -2.36
CA ARG A 49 0.45 -14.55 -3.09
C ARG A 49 -0.66 -13.55 -2.78
N ILE A 50 -1.31 -13.69 -1.64
CA ILE A 50 -2.32 -12.78 -1.12
C ILE A 50 -1.83 -12.24 0.21
N ILE A 51 -1.93 -10.93 0.40
CA ILE A 51 -1.68 -10.27 1.68
C ILE A 51 -3.01 -10.11 2.40
N HIS A 52 -3.05 -10.62 3.63
CA HIS A 52 -4.12 -10.43 4.59
C HIS A 52 -3.63 -9.53 5.72
N PHE A 53 -4.53 -8.69 6.21
CA PHE A 53 -4.31 -7.87 7.40
C PHE A 53 -5.29 -8.30 8.48
N GLU A 54 -4.78 -8.45 9.69
CA GLU A 54 -5.54 -8.77 10.89
C GLU A 54 -5.28 -7.70 11.94
N ARG A 55 -6.32 -7.31 12.68
CA ARG A 55 -6.23 -6.36 13.79
C ARG A 55 -6.39 -7.11 15.10
N GLU A 56 -5.65 -6.71 16.12
CA GLU A 56 -5.74 -7.37 17.43
C GLU A 56 -6.97 -6.92 18.24
N THR A 57 -7.44 -5.69 18.04
CA THR A 57 -8.62 -5.17 18.76
C THR A 57 -9.65 -4.53 17.83
N ASP A 58 -10.88 -4.40 18.34
CA ASP A 58 -11.98 -3.73 17.68
C ASP A 58 -12.15 -2.26 18.09
N GLN A 59 -11.13 -1.68 18.72
CA GLN A 59 -11.10 -0.26 19.04
C GLN A 59 -11.19 0.61 17.78
N LYS A 60 -11.67 1.84 17.95
CA LYS A 60 -11.91 2.76 16.83
C LYS A 60 -10.61 3.11 16.10
N GLU A 61 -9.51 3.26 16.84
CA GLU A 61 -8.19 3.57 16.29
C GLU A 61 -7.64 2.41 15.47
N ASP A 62 -7.64 1.19 16.00
CA ASP A 62 -7.19 -0.01 15.28
C ASP A 62 -8.01 -0.28 14.02
N LYS A 63 -9.31 0.00 14.03
CA LYS A 63 -10.15 -0.06 12.83
C LYS A 63 -9.75 0.94 11.75
N ALA A 64 -9.30 2.14 12.14
CA ALA A 64 -8.83 3.16 11.20
C ALA A 64 -7.45 2.80 10.65
N LEU A 65 -6.53 2.38 11.52
CA LEU A 65 -5.18 1.95 11.14
C LEU A 65 -5.22 0.72 10.23
N HIS A 66 -6.16 -0.20 10.44
CA HIS A 66 -6.31 -1.40 9.62
C HIS A 66 -6.59 -1.06 8.15
N GLY A 67 -7.55 -0.16 7.91
CA GLY A 67 -7.86 0.31 6.55
C GLY A 67 -6.70 1.09 5.92
N LEU A 68 -6.02 1.92 6.70
CA LEU A 68 -4.86 2.68 6.27
C LEU A 68 -3.71 1.75 5.83
N SER A 69 -3.34 0.79 6.68
CA SER A 69 -2.23 -0.13 6.44
C SER A 69 -2.45 -0.97 5.18
N ARG A 70 -3.66 -1.51 5.02
CA ARG A 70 -4.05 -2.21 3.79
C ARG A 70 -3.93 -1.31 2.56
N SER A 71 -4.39 -0.06 2.66
CA SER A 71 -4.39 0.87 1.52
C SER A 71 -2.97 1.29 1.13
N LEU A 72 -2.09 1.53 2.10
CA LEU A 72 -0.69 1.87 1.84
C LEU A 72 0.05 0.72 1.17
N VAL A 73 -0.08 -0.49 1.68
CA VAL A 73 0.56 -1.66 1.06
C VAL A 73 -0.01 -1.95 -0.32
N ALA A 74 -1.33 -1.79 -0.52
CA ALA A 74 -1.93 -1.94 -1.85
C ALA A 74 -1.34 -0.91 -2.83
N ASN A 75 -1.21 0.35 -2.40
CA ASN A 75 -0.62 1.40 -3.23
C ASN A 75 0.87 1.14 -3.51
N MET A 76 1.62 0.56 -2.57
CA MET A 76 3.00 0.16 -2.81
C MET A 76 3.07 -0.92 -3.90
N VAL A 77 2.23 -1.95 -3.81
CA VAL A 77 2.14 -3.03 -4.80
C VAL A 77 1.81 -2.47 -6.19
N THR A 78 0.77 -1.64 -6.32
CA THR A 78 0.42 -0.97 -7.58
C THR A 78 1.53 -0.03 -8.05
N GLY A 79 2.19 0.68 -7.13
CA GLY A 79 3.25 1.64 -7.46
C GLY A 79 4.48 0.98 -8.05
N VAL A 80 4.91 -0.17 -7.52
CA VAL A 80 6.08 -0.89 -8.07
C VAL A 80 5.76 -1.68 -9.34
N SER A 81 4.48 -1.99 -9.61
CA SER A 81 4.05 -2.69 -10.82
C SER A 81 3.66 -1.73 -11.95
N GLU A 82 2.63 -0.92 -11.74
CA GLU A 82 2.00 -0.04 -12.72
C GLU A 82 2.50 1.40 -12.63
N GLY A 83 2.99 1.83 -11.47
CA GLY A 83 3.37 3.22 -11.22
C GLY A 83 2.16 4.15 -11.08
N PHE A 84 2.42 5.45 -10.93
CA PHE A 84 1.36 6.46 -10.81
C PHE A 84 1.67 7.67 -11.69
N GLU A 85 0.62 8.25 -12.27
CA GLU A 85 0.68 9.54 -12.95
C GLU A 85 -0.40 10.48 -12.42
N LYS A 86 -0.09 11.78 -12.34
CA LYS A 86 -1.07 12.84 -12.14
C LYS A 86 -0.93 13.86 -13.25
N LYS A 87 -2.00 14.07 -14.01
CA LYS A 87 -2.04 15.07 -15.09
C LYS A 87 -2.42 16.42 -14.51
N LEU A 88 -1.55 17.41 -14.70
CA LEU A 88 -1.75 18.78 -14.24
C LEU A 88 -2.02 19.67 -15.44
N TYR A 89 -3.01 20.54 -15.33
CA TYR A 89 -3.36 21.52 -16.34
C TYR A 89 -3.00 22.92 -15.84
N VAL A 90 -2.36 23.70 -16.70
CA VAL A 90 -2.04 25.09 -16.43
C VAL A 90 -3.04 25.96 -17.19
N VAL A 91 -3.83 26.76 -16.47
CA VAL A 91 -4.92 27.57 -17.05
C VAL A 91 -4.63 29.05 -16.81
N GLY A 92 -4.38 29.80 -17.89
CA GLY A 92 -4.12 31.24 -17.84
C GLY A 92 -3.50 31.76 -19.15
N VAL A 93 -3.76 33.02 -19.49
CA VAL A 93 -3.13 33.66 -20.66
C VAL A 93 -1.65 33.85 -20.38
N GLY A 94 -0.78 33.31 -21.25
CA GLY A 94 0.67 33.41 -21.13
C GLY A 94 1.33 32.40 -20.18
N TYR A 95 0.58 31.46 -19.59
CA TYR A 95 1.18 30.44 -18.73
C TYR A 95 1.72 29.28 -19.56
N ARG A 96 3.00 28.95 -19.36
CA ARG A 96 3.69 27.81 -19.98
C ARG A 96 4.57 27.10 -18.95
N ALA A 97 4.67 25.78 -19.06
CA ALA A 97 5.64 24.98 -18.33
C ALA A 97 6.74 24.55 -19.31
N GLU A 98 7.99 24.64 -18.89
CA GLU A 98 9.18 24.16 -19.59
C GLU A 98 9.88 23.13 -18.69
N ILE A 99 10.60 22.19 -19.29
CA ILE A 99 11.22 21.02 -18.63
C ILE A 99 12.54 21.40 -17.96
#